data_AF-A0A6A5HMI1-F1
#
_entry.id   AF-A0A6A5HMI1-F1
#
_cell.length_a   1.000
_cell.length_b   1.000
_cell.length_c   1.000
_cell.angle_alpha   90.00
_cell.angle_beta   90.00
_cell.angle_gamma   90.00
#
_symmetry.space_group_name_H-M   'P 1'
#
loop_
_entity.id
_entity.type
_entity.pdbx_description
1 polymer ?
#
loop_
_entity_poly.entity_id
_entity_poly.type
_entity_poly.pdbx_seq_one_letter_code
_entity_poly.pdbx_strand_id
1 'polypeptide(L)'
;MTSSSSSCPESNFIRIIRIKGANGSEKMLEIPAKLDLERPKRPRTVFTDEQLEKLEKSFNDSGYLSGVTRAKLAESLGLKDNQVKVWFQNRRTKQKKIESKEPVKSPIETTKTTENYSNFYQNYWSAAAFLSNNAISS
;
A
#
# COMPACT_ATOMS: atom_id res chain seq x y z
N MET A 1 -2.05 52.77 24.27
CA MET A 1 -1.96 52.17 22.92
C MET A 1 -1.85 50.67 23.12
N THR A 2 -2.63 49.93 22.35
CA THR A 2 -3.14 48.57 22.60
C THR A 2 -2.06 47.48 22.57
N SER A 3 -2.11 46.52 23.51
CA SER A 3 -1.46 45.21 23.36
C SER A 3 -2.51 44.12 23.55
N SER A 4 -3.32 43.92 22.51
CA SER A 4 -4.25 42.82 22.42
C SER A 4 -3.46 41.53 22.23
N SER A 5 -3.38 40.70 23.28
CA SER A 5 -2.98 39.30 23.15
C SER A 5 -4.11 38.57 22.41
N SER A 6 -4.03 38.57 21.08
CA SER A 6 -4.81 37.67 20.23
C SER A 6 -4.22 36.28 20.37
N SER A 7 -4.68 35.53 21.38
CA SER A 7 -4.54 34.08 21.36
C SER A 7 -5.45 33.56 20.26
N CYS A 8 -4.91 33.43 19.05
CA CYS A 8 -5.57 32.70 17.98
C CYS A 8 -5.77 31.24 18.47
N PRO A 9 -6.99 30.69 18.45
CA PRO A 9 -7.22 29.28 18.77
C PRO A 9 -6.77 28.44 17.57
N GLU A 10 -5.46 28.37 17.35
CA GLU A 10 -4.88 27.78 16.15
C GLU A 10 -4.57 26.30 16.38
N SER A 11 -5.10 25.50 15.46
CA SER A 11 -4.57 24.19 15.07
C SER A 11 -5.04 22.94 15.84
N ASN A 12 -6.34 22.63 15.73
CA ASN A 12 -6.81 21.23 15.77
C ASN A 12 -6.62 20.49 14.43
N PHE A 13 -6.07 21.17 13.41
CA PHE A 13 -5.92 20.63 12.05
C PHE A 13 -4.57 19.96 11.81
N ILE A 14 -3.57 20.23 12.65
CA ILE A 14 -2.21 19.71 12.49
C ILE A 14 -1.80 19.05 13.80
N ARG A 15 -1.48 17.75 13.73
CA ARG A 15 -0.82 17.01 14.81
C ARG A 15 0.68 17.10 14.59
N ILE A 16 1.38 17.52 15.63
CA ILE A 16 2.83 17.57 15.65
C ILE A 16 3.36 16.28 16.27
N ILE A 17 4.06 15.46 15.49
CA ILE A 17 4.75 14.26 15.99
C ILE A 17 6.25 14.55 16.04
N ARG A 18 6.83 14.33 17.21
CA ARG A 18 8.25 14.57 17.48
C ARG A 18 9.01 13.24 17.39
N ILE A 19 9.94 13.16 16.46
CA ILE A 19 10.75 11.96 16.22
C ILE A 19 12.21 12.28 16.55
N LYS A 20 12.78 11.55 17.50
CA LYS A 20 14.21 11.63 17.83
C LYS A 20 15.00 10.68 16.93
N GLY A 21 15.92 11.22 16.15
CA GLY A 21 16.89 10.47 15.35
C GLY A 21 18.08 9.97 16.19
N ALA A 22 18.82 8.99 15.66
CA ALA A 22 19.94 8.33 16.34
C ALA A 22 21.12 9.26 16.71
N ASN A 23 21.22 10.41 16.04
CA ASN A 23 22.23 11.45 16.29
C ASN A 23 21.71 12.57 17.23
N GLY A 24 20.57 12.35 17.90
CA GLY A 24 19.94 13.38 18.74
C GLY A 24 19.21 14.47 17.94
N SER A 25 19.19 14.40 16.60
CA SER A 25 18.39 15.33 15.80
C SER A 25 16.90 15.10 16.05
N GLU A 26 16.20 16.16 16.44
CA GLU A 26 14.76 16.12 16.68
C GLU A 26 14.06 16.67 15.44
N LYS A 27 13.32 15.80 14.73
CA LYS A 27 12.52 16.22 13.58
C LYS A 27 11.06 16.31 14.00
N MET A 28 10.45 17.44 13.63
CA MET A 28 9.05 17.72 13.88
C MET A 28 8.26 17.45 12.60
N LEU A 29 7.36 16.47 12.62
CA LEU A 29 6.47 16.18 11.51
C LEU A 29 5.09 16.75 11.78
N GLU A 30 4.68 17.67 10.92
CA GLU A 30 3.33 18.21 10.88
C GLU A 30 2.45 17.32 10.02
N ILE A 31 1.49 16.63 10.66
CA ILE A 31 0.58 15.73 9.99
C ILE A 31 -0.83 16.28 10.13
N PRO A 32 -1.62 16.37 9.05
CA PRO A 32 -3.03 16.74 9.16
C PRO A 32 -3.76 15.85 10.17
N ALA A 33 -4.37 16.44 11.19
CA ALA A 33 -5.03 15.76 12.31
C ALA A 33 -6.21 14.87 11.86
N LYS A 34 -6.72 15.08 10.64
CA LYS A 34 -7.75 14.27 10.00
C LYS A 34 -7.24 12.91 9.53
N LEU A 35 -5.92 12.71 9.48
CA LEU A 35 -5.34 11.38 9.32
C LEU A 35 -5.48 10.67 10.67
N ASP A 36 -6.49 9.80 10.75
CA ASP A 36 -6.80 8.95 11.90
C ASP A 36 -5.70 7.89 12.07
N LEU A 37 -4.53 8.33 12.53
CA LEU A 37 -3.35 7.49 12.79
C LEU A 37 -3.59 6.52 13.96
N GLU A 38 -4.56 6.84 14.81
CA GLU A 38 -5.00 6.02 15.95
C GLU A 38 -5.98 4.93 15.53
N ARG A 39 -6.51 4.97 14.29
CA ARG A 39 -7.40 3.93 13.79
C ARG A 39 -6.66 2.59 13.81
N PRO A 40 -7.18 1.58 14.55
CA PRO A 40 -6.60 0.26 14.53
C PRO A 40 -6.48 -0.25 13.10
N LYS A 41 -5.24 -0.61 12.69
CA LYS A 41 -5.01 -1.21 11.38
C LYS A 41 -5.80 -2.50 11.31
N ARG A 42 -6.58 -2.67 10.25
CA ARG A 42 -7.32 -3.93 10.03
C ARG A 42 -6.31 -5.07 9.95
N PRO A 43 -6.54 -6.19 10.66
CA PRO A 43 -5.64 -7.33 10.60
C PRO A 43 -5.52 -7.83 9.15
N ARG A 44 -4.30 -8.17 8.75
CA ARG A 44 -4.03 -8.70 7.41
C ARG A 44 -4.65 -10.08 7.29
N THR A 45 -5.44 -10.29 6.24
CA THR A 45 -5.93 -11.64 5.91
C THR A 45 -4.87 -12.39 5.11
N VAL A 46 -4.65 -13.65 5.46
CA VAL A 46 -3.91 -14.63 4.66
C VAL A 46 -4.94 -15.59 4.06
N PHE A 47 -4.87 -15.80 2.75
CA PHE A 47 -5.73 -16.75 2.05
C PHE A 47 -5.05 -18.12 2.01
N THR A 48 -5.82 -19.20 2.07
CA THR A 48 -5.30 -20.55 1.86
C THR A 48 -4.99 -20.78 0.38
N ASP A 49 -4.18 -21.80 0.08
CA ASP A 49 -3.83 -22.13 -1.30
C ASP A 49 -5.06 -22.49 -2.15
N GLU A 50 -6.02 -23.25 -1.58
CA GLU A 50 -7.28 -23.59 -2.24
C GLU A 50 -8.12 -22.33 -2.56
N GLN A 51 -8.13 -21.35 -1.65
CA GLN A 51 -8.83 -20.09 -1.89
C GLN A 51 -8.17 -19.30 -3.01
N LEU A 52 -6.83 -19.26 -3.05
CA LEU A 52 -6.07 -18.60 -4.09
C LEU A 52 -6.32 -19.24 -5.46
N GLU A 53 -6.32 -20.56 -5.55
CA GLU A 53 -6.57 -21.28 -6.79
C GLU A 53 -7.94 -20.95 -7.37
N LYS A 54 -8.99 -21.00 -6.56
CA LYS A 54 -10.36 -20.64 -6.98
C LYS A 54 -10.48 -19.17 -7.38
N LEU A 55 -9.81 -18.26 -6.68
CA LEU A 55 -9.76 -16.84 -7.03
C LEU A 55 -9.05 -16.62 -8.38
N GLU A 56 -7.92 -17.30 -8.61
CA GLU A 56 -7.18 -17.21 -9.86
C GLU A 56 -7.96 -17.80 -11.03
N LYS A 57 -8.61 -18.95 -10.84
CA LYS A 57 -9.49 -19.55 -11.85
C LYS A 57 -10.59 -18.57 -12.26
N SER A 58 -11.32 -18.01 -11.29
CA SER A 58 -12.37 -17.04 -11.57
C SER A 58 -11.84 -15.75 -12.21
N PHE A 59 -10.60 -15.35 -11.91
CA PHE A 59 -9.97 -14.19 -12.53
C PHE A 59 -9.56 -14.43 -13.98
N ASN A 60 -9.12 -15.64 -14.31
CA ASN A 60 -8.81 -16.03 -15.69
C ASN A 60 -10.08 -16.05 -16.56
N ASP A 61 -11.23 -16.45 -15.98
CA ASP A 61 -12.52 -16.40 -16.65
C ASP A 61 -12.99 -14.94 -16.86
N SER A 62 -12.84 -14.09 -15.84
CA SER A 62 -13.12 -12.66 -15.93
C SER A 62 -12.28 -11.83 -14.96
N GLY A 63 -11.49 -10.88 -15.48
CA GLY A 63 -10.68 -9.97 -14.66
C GLY A 63 -11.49 -8.96 -13.82
N TYR A 64 -12.81 -8.90 -14.04
CA TYR A 64 -13.75 -8.05 -13.32
C TYR A 64 -14.98 -8.86 -12.90
N LEU A 65 -15.38 -8.75 -11.63
CA LEU A 65 -16.59 -9.39 -11.12
C LEU A 65 -17.73 -8.38 -11.00
N SER A 66 -18.93 -8.83 -11.37
CA SER A 66 -20.18 -8.13 -11.02
C SER A 66 -20.44 -8.25 -9.50
N GLY A 67 -21.32 -7.40 -8.96
CA GLY A 67 -21.71 -7.48 -7.55
C GLY A 67 -22.25 -8.86 -7.15
N VAL A 68 -23.06 -9.47 -8.02
CA VAL A 68 -23.68 -10.79 -7.77
C VAL A 68 -22.65 -11.91 -7.86
N THR A 69 -21.81 -11.92 -8.90
CA THR A 69 -20.77 -12.96 -9.08
C THR A 69 -19.76 -12.91 -7.94
N ARG A 70 -19.39 -11.70 -7.51
CA ARG A 70 -18.47 -11.49 -6.39
C ARG A 70 -19.03 -11.99 -5.06
N ALA A 71 -20.32 -11.73 -4.79
CA ALA A 71 -20.98 -12.23 -3.59
C ALA A 71 -21.02 -13.77 -3.55
N LYS A 72 -21.36 -14.41 -4.68
CA LYS A 72 -21.36 -15.88 -4.81
C LYS A 72 -19.97 -16.48 -4.60
N LEU A 73 -18.93 -15.85 -5.15
CA LEU A 73 -17.55 -16.31 -4.95
C LEU A 73 -17.08 -16.11 -3.51
N ALA A 74 -17.51 -15.04 -2.86
CA ALA A 74 -17.20 -14.80 -1.45
C ALA A 74 -17.81 -15.89 -0.54
N GLU A 75 -19.08 -16.22 -0.79
CA GLU A 75 -19.79 -17.27 -0.06
C GLU A 75 -19.13 -18.66 -0.25
N SER A 76 -18.79 -19.02 -1.49
CA SER A 76 -18.16 -20.32 -1.77
C SER A 76 -16.75 -20.49 -1.17
N LEU A 77 -16.06 -19.37 -0.89
CA LEU A 77 -14.72 -19.35 -0.30
C LEU A 77 -14.72 -19.09 1.21
N GLY A 78 -15.88 -18.83 1.81
CA GLY A 78 -15.98 -18.40 3.21
C GLY A 78 -15.31 -17.05 3.48
N LEU A 79 -15.26 -16.17 2.47
CA LEU A 79 -14.62 -14.85 2.52
C LEU A 79 -15.68 -13.74 2.56
N LYS A 80 -15.26 -12.55 3.00
CA LYS A 80 -16.09 -11.34 2.89
C LYS A 80 -16.04 -10.80 1.46
N ASP A 81 -17.16 -10.26 0.98
CA ASP A 81 -17.28 -9.60 -0.33
C ASP A 81 -16.18 -8.55 -0.59
N ASN A 82 -15.79 -7.81 0.46
CA ASN A 82 -14.71 -6.83 0.38
C ASN A 82 -13.31 -7.47 0.23
N GLN A 83 -13.06 -8.65 0.78
CA GLN A 83 -11.78 -9.36 0.62
C GLN A 83 -11.60 -9.82 -0.84
N VAL A 84 -12.64 -10.39 -1.44
CA VAL A 84 -12.65 -10.75 -2.87
C VAL A 84 -12.47 -9.51 -3.74
N LYS A 85 -13.16 -8.40 -3.42
CA LYS A 85 -12.99 -7.12 -4.12
C LYS A 85 -11.54 -6.63 -4.12
N VAL A 86 -10.92 -6.60 -2.94
CA VAL A 86 -9.54 -6.13 -2.75
C VAL A 86 -8.56 -7.07 -3.46
N TRP A 87 -8.79 -8.39 -3.38
CA TRP A 87 -7.96 -9.36 -4.09
C TRP A 87 -8.00 -9.14 -5.61
N PHE A 88 -9.18 -8.98 -6.20
CA PHE A 88 -9.33 -8.72 -7.64
C PHE A 88 -8.66 -7.40 -8.06
N GLN A 89 -8.76 -6.36 -7.23
CA GLN A 89 -8.08 -5.10 -7.47
C GLN A 89 -6.55 -5.28 -7.45
N ASN A 90 -6.02 -5.94 -6.43
CA ASN A 90 -4.59 -6.23 -6.31
C ASN A 90 -4.10 -7.12 -7.45
N ARG A 91 -4.90 -8.10 -7.87
CA ARG A 91 -4.57 -9.02 -8.97
C ARG A 91 -4.45 -8.30 -10.31
N ARG A 92 -5.32 -7.32 -10.59
CA ARG A 92 -5.20 -6.46 -11.78
C ARG A 92 -3.97 -5.56 -11.72
N THR A 93 -3.67 -4.96 -10.57
CA THR A 93 -2.44 -4.19 -10.39
C THR A 93 -1.20 -5.04 -10.66
N LYS A 94 -1.18 -6.29 -10.16
CA LYS A 94 -0.11 -7.25 -10.44
C LYS A 94 -0.01 -7.56 -11.93
N GLN A 95 -1.13 -7.81 -12.62
CA GLN A 95 -1.15 -8.07 -14.05
C GLN A 95 -0.59 -6.90 -14.87
N LYS A 96 -1.08 -5.68 -14.63
CA LYS A 96 -0.60 -4.49 -15.34
C LYS A 96 0.91 -4.27 -15.16
N LYS A 97 1.44 -4.58 -13.97
CA LYS A 97 2.88 -4.50 -13.68
C LYS A 97 3.70 -5.55 -14.44
N ILE A 98 3.10 -6.69 -14.76
CA ILE A 98 3.72 -7.73 -15.60
C ILE A 98 3.65 -7.31 -17.07
N GLU A 99 2.49 -6.83 -17.54
CA GLU A 99 2.28 -6.38 -18.92
C GLU A 99 3.12 -5.15 -19.30
N SER A 100 3.40 -4.23 -18.36
CA SER A 100 4.27 -3.08 -18.62
C SER A 100 5.75 -3.43 -18.78
N LYS A 101 6.13 -4.72 -18.67
CA LYS A 101 7.44 -5.23 -19.06
C LYS A 101 7.26 -5.99 -20.38
N GLU A 102 7.50 -5.32 -21.51
CA GLU A 102 7.62 -5.98 -22.81
C GLU A 102 8.70 -7.11 -22.78
N PRO A 103 8.56 -8.15 -23.61
CA PRO A 103 9.19 -9.45 -23.42
C PRO A 103 10.58 -9.56 -24.07
N VAL A 104 11.57 -10.06 -23.33
CA VAL A 104 12.64 -10.88 -23.93
C VAL A 104 12.24 -12.34 -23.73
N LYS A 105 12.07 -13.04 -24.85
CA LYS A 105 11.67 -14.44 -24.97
C LYS A 105 12.55 -15.37 -24.11
N SER A 106 11.93 -16.19 -23.27
CA SER A 106 12.31 -17.60 -23.11
C SER A 106 11.20 -18.41 -22.40
N PRO A 107 10.97 -19.68 -22.77
CA PRO A 107 9.95 -20.54 -22.17
C PRO A 107 10.16 -20.81 -20.68
N ILE A 108 9.02 -20.93 -20.01
CA ILE A 108 8.83 -21.10 -18.57
C ILE A 108 9.32 -22.48 -18.14
N GLU A 109 10.30 -22.54 -17.23
CA GLU A 109 10.49 -23.68 -16.34
C GLU A 109 10.51 -23.23 -14.88
N THR A 110 9.64 -23.89 -14.13
CA THR A 110 9.51 -23.95 -12.67
C THR A 110 10.86 -23.91 -11.95
N THR A 111 11.23 -22.83 -11.27
CA THR A 111 12.07 -22.89 -10.07
C THR A 111 12.00 -21.59 -9.27
N LYS A 112 12.21 -21.76 -7.96
CA LYS A 112 12.33 -20.74 -6.91
C LYS A 112 13.33 -19.65 -7.35
N THR A 113 12.93 -18.37 -7.35
CA THR A 113 13.91 -17.28 -7.55
C THR A 113 13.62 -16.10 -6.61
N THR A 114 14.40 -16.07 -5.54
CA THR A 114 14.57 -15.03 -4.52
C THR A 114 15.10 -13.70 -5.06
N GLU A 115 15.47 -13.60 -6.34
CA GLU A 115 16.23 -12.45 -6.85
C GLU A 115 15.40 -11.22 -7.26
N ASN A 116 14.08 -11.33 -7.41
CA ASN A 116 13.26 -10.19 -7.83
C ASN A 116 12.77 -9.30 -6.66
N TYR A 117 12.82 -9.80 -5.42
CA TYR A 117 12.50 -9.00 -4.23
C TYR A 117 13.58 -7.96 -3.93
N SER A 118 14.85 -8.28 -4.22
CA SER A 118 16.00 -7.39 -3.99
C SER A 118 15.86 -6.06 -4.75
N ASN A 119 15.44 -6.12 -6.02
CA ASN A 119 15.27 -4.93 -6.87
C ASN A 119 14.06 -4.06 -6.46
N PHE A 120 13.04 -4.65 -5.84
CA PHE A 120 11.90 -3.89 -5.33
C PHE A 120 12.29 -3.06 -4.10
N TYR A 121 13.00 -3.66 -3.14
CA TYR A 121 13.48 -2.93 -1.96
C TYR A 121 14.57 -1.93 -2.30
N GLN A 122 15.46 -2.25 -3.25
CA GLN A 122 16.46 -1.30 -3.76
C GLN A 122 15.82 -0.05 -4.35
N ASN A 123 14.78 -0.16 -5.20
CA ASN A 123 14.13 1.03 -5.78
C ASN A 123 13.29 1.83 -4.76
N TYR A 124 12.60 1.16 -3.84
CA TYR A 124 11.83 1.87 -2.80
C TYR A 124 12.74 2.52 -1.74
N TRP A 125 13.82 1.85 -1.33
CA TRP A 125 14.80 2.38 -0.38
C TRP A 125 15.64 3.50 -1.01
N SER A 126 16.03 3.36 -2.28
CA SER A 126 16.78 4.39 -3.01
C SER A 126 15.92 5.63 -3.29
N ALA A 127 14.65 5.47 -3.64
CA ALA A 127 13.74 6.61 -3.81
C ALA A 127 13.47 7.34 -2.48
N ALA A 128 13.34 6.59 -1.37
CA ALA A 128 13.24 7.18 -0.03
C ALA A 128 14.54 7.91 0.37
N ALA A 129 15.70 7.40 -0.03
CA ALA A 129 16.99 8.07 0.17
C ALA A 129 17.15 9.33 -0.72
N PHE A 130 16.63 9.30 -1.96
CA PHE A 130 16.67 10.46 -2.87
C PHE A 130 15.81 11.64 -2.38
N LEU A 131 14.67 11.36 -1.73
CA LEU A 131 13.87 12.38 -1.05
C LEU A 131 14.54 12.96 0.20
N SER A 132 15.57 12.28 0.74
CA SER A 132 16.35 12.79 1.88
C SER A 132 17.50 13.71 1.47
N ASN A 133 17.89 13.76 0.19
CA ASN A 133 19.08 14.47 -0.28
C ASN A 133 18.79 15.71 -1.13
N ASN A 134 17.54 16.15 -1.25
CA ASN A 134 17.18 17.34 -2.03
C ASN A 134 16.54 18.47 -1.20
N ALA A 135 16.98 18.62 0.04
CA ALA A 135 16.78 19.85 0.82
C ALA A 135 18.16 20.44 1.12
N ILE A 136 18.34 21.74 0.85
CA ILE A 136 19.58 22.55 0.77
C ILE A 136 20.07 22.61 -0.69
N SER A 137 20.00 23.72 -1.43
CA SER A 137 20.14 25.15 -1.09
C SER A 137 19.41 26.04 -2.11
N SER A 138 19.06 27.26 -1.70
CA SER A 138 18.96 28.45 -2.56
C SER A 138 20.24 28.70 -3.34
#